data_AF-A0A921USN6-F1
#
_entry.id   AF-A0A921USN6-F1
#
_cell.length_a   1.000
_cell.length_b   1.000
_cell.length_c   1.000
_cell.angle_alpha   90.00
_cell.angle_beta   90.00
_cell.angle_gamma   90.00
#
_symmetry.space_group_name_H-M   'P 1'
#
loop_
_entity.id
_entity.type
_entity.pdbx_description
1 polymer ?
#
loop_
_entity_poly.entity_id
_entity_poly.type
_entity_poly.pdbx_seq_one_letter_code
_entity_poly.pdbx_strand_id
1 'polypeptide(L)'
;MGDGEPGHKLSPAESREVMLAFLRFLGADARLPASADQPDAYSALVRAILSSVAVSASPTPRVSCTITVSHAVTNPYNTLHGGVVAAVAEAVGMACARAAAGDKEMFLGELSTAYLAAARCDVIFF
;
A
#
# COMPACT_ATOMS: atom_id res chain seq x y z
N MET A 1 35.33 -10.35 -20.69
CA MET A 1 34.36 -11.19 -21.42
C MET A 1 34.16 -12.43 -20.58
N GLY A 2 33.17 -12.40 -19.68
CA GLY A 2 32.78 -13.56 -18.88
C GLY A 2 31.37 -13.88 -19.30
N ASP A 3 31.21 -14.93 -20.09
CA ASP A 3 29.91 -15.47 -20.48
C ASP A 3 29.20 -15.92 -19.19
N GLY A 4 28.20 -15.15 -18.77
CA GLY A 4 27.35 -15.54 -17.66
C GLY A 4 26.54 -16.75 -18.10
N GLU A 5 26.78 -17.89 -17.46
CA GLU A 5 25.99 -19.12 -17.61
C GLU A 5 24.49 -18.78 -17.67
N PRO A 6 23.73 -19.32 -18.65
CA PRO A 6 22.31 -19.06 -18.75
C PRO A 6 21.63 -19.58 -17.48
N GLY A 7 21.17 -18.65 -16.64
CA GLY A 7 20.50 -18.96 -15.38
C GLY A 7 19.45 -20.06 -15.61
N HIS A 8 19.57 -21.15 -14.87
CA HIS A 8 18.68 -22.30 -14.96
C HIS A 8 17.22 -21.84 -14.89
N LYS A 9 16.51 -21.94 -16.02
CA LYS A 9 15.09 -21.58 -16.09
C LYS A 9 14.29 -22.68 -15.43
N LEU A 10 13.64 -22.36 -14.31
CA LEU A 10 12.70 -23.24 -13.63
C LEU A 10 11.58 -23.67 -14.58
N SER A 11 11.15 -24.92 -14.47
CA SER A 11 9.91 -25.38 -15.11
C SER A 11 8.70 -24.61 -14.55
N PRO A 12 7.54 -24.62 -15.23
CA PRO A 12 6.33 -23.99 -14.70
C PRO A 12 5.90 -24.54 -13.33
N ALA A 13 6.13 -25.83 -13.07
CA ALA A 13 5.79 -26.46 -11.79
C ALA A 13 6.71 -25.94 -10.65
N GLU A 14 8.02 -25.93 -10.88
CA GLU A 14 8.98 -25.40 -9.90
C GLU A 14 8.78 -23.90 -9.67
N SER A 15 8.52 -23.13 -10.73
CA SER A 15 8.19 -21.70 -10.62
C SER A 15 6.95 -21.47 -9.75
N ARG A 16 5.92 -22.30 -9.90
CA ARG A 16 4.71 -22.25 -9.07
C ARG A 16 5.02 -22.56 -7.61
N GLU A 17 5.83 -23.58 -7.33
CA GLU A 17 6.20 -23.95 -5.96
C GLU A 17 6.98 -22.83 -5.27
N VAL A 18 7.96 -22.24 -5.96
CA VAL A 18 8.73 -21.09 -5.46
C VAL A 18 7.81 -19.89 -5.20
N MET A 19 6.90 -19.58 -6.13
CA MET A 19 5.95 -18.48 -5.96
C MET A 19 5.02 -18.70 -4.77
N LEU A 20 4.46 -19.91 -4.62
CA LEU A 20 3.59 -20.24 -3.49
C LEU A 20 4.34 -20.15 -2.17
N ALA A 21 5.59 -20.63 -2.11
CA ALA A 21 6.43 -20.48 -0.92
C ALA A 21 6.68 -19.00 -0.59
N PHE A 22 6.93 -18.17 -1.61
CA PHE A 22 7.08 -16.73 -1.43
C PHE A 22 5.81 -16.05 -0.91
N LEU A 23 4.64 -16.34 -1.48
CA LEU A 23 3.36 -15.80 -1.01
C LEU A 23 3.06 -16.21 0.43
N ARG A 24 3.37 -17.45 0.80
CA ARG A 24 3.25 -17.93 2.19
C ARG A 24 4.19 -17.20 3.13
N PHE A 25 5.43 -16.98 2.72
CA PHE A 25 6.39 -16.16 3.47
C PHE A 25 5.89 -14.72 3.67
N LEU A 26 5.21 -14.14 2.67
CA LEU A 26 4.54 -12.84 2.80
C LEU A 26 3.28 -12.86 3.69
N GLY A 27 2.85 -14.04 4.16
CA GLY A 27 1.69 -14.18 5.04
C GLY A 27 0.36 -14.44 4.33
N ALA A 28 0.36 -14.97 3.11
CA ALA A 28 -0.88 -15.33 2.41
C ALA A 28 -1.81 -16.27 3.22
N ASP A 29 -1.22 -17.13 4.05
CA ASP A 29 -1.95 -18.06 4.93
C ASP A 29 -2.09 -17.53 6.38
N ALA A 30 -1.71 -16.27 6.64
CA ALA A 30 -1.80 -15.67 7.96
C ALA A 30 -3.26 -15.43 8.34
N ARG A 31 -3.65 -15.83 9.56
CA ARG A 31 -4.96 -15.46 10.10
C ARG A 31 -4.94 -13.99 10.49
N LEU A 32 -5.91 -13.25 9.98
CA LEU A 32 -6.13 -11.88 10.41
C LEU A 32 -6.67 -11.87 11.85
N PRO A 33 -6.35 -10.82 12.63
CA PRO A 33 -6.94 -10.64 13.94
C PRO A 33 -8.45 -10.40 13.82
N ALA A 34 -9.23 -10.75 14.86
CA ALA A 34 -10.67 -10.51 14.88
C ALA A 34 -11.08 -9.03 14.71
N SER A 35 -10.15 -8.09 14.96
CA SER A 35 -10.35 -6.67 14.66
C SER A 35 -10.47 -6.38 13.16
N ALA A 36 -9.99 -7.27 12.28
CA ALA A 36 -10.11 -7.13 10.83
C ALA A 36 -11.55 -7.38 10.33
N ASP A 37 -12.36 -8.10 11.09
CA ASP A 37 -13.76 -8.38 10.76
C ASP A 37 -14.70 -7.21 11.15
N GLN A 38 -14.17 -6.19 11.84
CA GLN A 38 -14.97 -5.05 12.26
C GLN A 38 -15.29 -4.13 11.06
N PRO A 39 -16.47 -3.49 11.05
CA PRO A 39 -16.75 -2.41 10.11
C PRO A 39 -15.63 -1.37 10.15
N ASP A 40 -15.27 -0.84 8.97
CA ASP A 40 -14.23 0.17 8.81
C ASP A 40 -12.81 -0.25 9.24
N ALA A 41 -12.55 -1.53 9.53
CA ALA A 41 -11.22 -2.00 9.96
C ALA A 41 -10.09 -1.58 9.01
N TYR A 42 -10.33 -1.64 7.69
CA TYR A 42 -9.39 -1.16 6.69
C TYR A 42 -9.11 0.34 6.82
N SER A 43 -10.16 1.16 6.97
CA SER A 43 -10.01 2.60 7.16
C SER A 43 -9.31 2.93 8.49
N ALA A 44 -9.58 2.17 9.54
CA ALA A 44 -8.90 2.31 10.82
C ALA A 44 -7.41 1.96 10.71
N LEU A 45 -7.06 0.89 9.98
CA LEU A 45 -5.68 0.51 9.69
C LEU A 45 -4.95 1.62 8.93
N VAL A 46 -5.56 2.16 7.86
CA VAL A 46 -4.97 3.25 7.09
C VAL A 46 -4.79 4.50 7.96
N ARG A 47 -5.73 4.83 8.84
CA ARG A 47 -5.55 5.98 9.75
C ARG A 47 -4.43 5.74 10.78
N ALA A 48 -4.27 4.52 11.27
CA ALA A 48 -3.28 4.19 12.29
C ALA A 48 -1.83 4.34 11.82
N ILE A 49 -1.59 4.33 10.50
CA ILE A 49 -0.24 4.46 9.91
C ILE A 49 0.13 5.91 9.54
N LEU A 50 -0.83 6.84 9.61
CA LEU A 50 -0.61 8.25 9.32
C LEU A 50 -0.16 8.98 10.58
N SER A 51 0.94 9.74 10.49
CA SER A 51 1.42 10.58 11.58
C SER A 51 0.88 12.01 11.53
N SER A 52 0.49 12.47 10.34
CA SER A 52 -0.20 13.75 10.18
C SER A 52 -1.10 13.73 8.96
N VAL A 53 -2.15 14.55 9.01
CA VAL A 53 -3.06 14.80 7.88
C VAL A 53 -3.36 16.29 7.87
N ALA A 54 -3.29 16.90 6.70
CA ALA A 54 -3.72 18.28 6.48
C ALA A 54 -4.76 18.33 5.35
N VAL A 55 -5.83 19.08 5.58
CA VAL A 55 -6.91 19.26 4.61
C VAL A 55 -7.09 20.75 4.37
N SER A 56 -6.99 21.17 3.12
CA SER A 56 -7.33 22.52 2.68
C SER A 56 -8.58 22.47 1.81
N ALA A 57 -9.63 23.21 2.17
CA ALA A 57 -10.90 23.20 1.46
C ALA A 57 -11.02 24.28 0.36
N SER A 58 -10.11 25.26 0.32
CA SER A 58 -10.21 26.43 -0.57
C SER A 58 -8.83 26.88 -1.07
N PRO A 59 -8.71 27.39 -2.32
CA PRO A 59 -9.72 27.45 -3.39
C PRO A 59 -9.87 26.13 -4.17
N THR A 60 -8.96 25.18 -3.99
CA THR A 60 -9.03 23.83 -4.55
C THR A 60 -8.82 22.86 -3.39
N PRO A 61 -9.69 21.85 -3.21
CA PRO A 61 -9.50 20.85 -2.17
C PRO A 61 -8.14 20.15 -2.30
N ARG A 62 -7.37 20.11 -1.21
CA ARG A 62 -6.11 19.39 -1.12
C ARG A 62 -6.07 18.60 0.18
N VAL A 63 -5.64 17.35 0.08
CA VAL A 63 -5.40 16.49 1.24
C VAL A 63 -3.97 16.02 1.16
N SER A 64 -3.18 16.30 2.18
CA SER A 64 -1.83 15.77 2.34
C SER A 64 -1.73 14.97 3.63
N CYS A 65 -0.81 14.01 3.67
CA CYS A 65 -0.55 13.23 4.87
C CYS A 65 0.90 12.74 4.91
N THR A 66 1.37 12.44 6.12
CA THR A 66 2.67 11.80 6.34
C THR A 66 2.47 10.38 6.84
N ILE A 67 3.17 9.43 6.22
CA ILE A 67 3.27 8.05 6.69
C ILE A 67 4.54 7.92 7.52
N THR A 68 4.43 7.41 8.74
CA THR A 68 5.60 7.03 9.51
C THR A 68 6.07 5.63 9.14
N VAL A 69 7.30 5.52 8.66
CA VAL A 69 7.87 4.24 8.22
C VAL A 69 8.40 3.48 9.43
N SER A 70 7.57 2.57 9.94
CA SER A 70 7.89 1.65 11.03
C SER A 70 7.95 0.20 10.54
N HIS A 71 8.47 -0.71 11.37
CA HIS A 71 8.49 -2.14 11.08
C HIS A 71 7.11 -2.74 10.76
N ALA A 72 6.02 -2.12 11.24
CA ALA A 72 4.66 -2.60 10.98
C ALA A 72 4.19 -2.34 9.53
N VAL A 73 4.85 -1.42 8.82
CA VAL A 73 4.47 -0.99 7.46
C VAL A 73 5.57 -1.24 6.43
N THR A 74 6.68 -1.87 6.82
CA THR A 74 7.75 -2.25 5.90
C THR A 74 7.57 -3.67 5.38
N ASN A 75 8.05 -3.91 4.17
CA ASN A 75 8.16 -5.24 3.58
C ASN A 75 9.43 -5.97 4.11
N PRO A 76 9.63 -7.26 3.77
CA PRO A 76 10.81 -8.03 4.20
C PRO A 76 12.16 -7.46 3.76
N TYR A 77 12.20 -6.55 2.78
CA TYR A 77 13.40 -5.83 2.34
C TYR A 77 13.67 -4.56 3.17
N ASN A 78 12.94 -4.36 4.27
CA ASN A 78 13.01 -3.20 5.14
C ASN A 78 12.80 -1.88 4.39
N THR A 79 11.80 -1.85 3.52
CA THR A 79 11.34 -0.64 2.81
C THR A 79 9.83 -0.55 2.89
N LEU A 80 9.26 0.65 2.73
CA LEU A 80 7.81 0.87 2.81
C LEU A 80 7.06 -0.10 1.89
N HIS A 81 6.10 -0.84 2.45
CA HIS A 81 5.35 -1.86 1.74
C HIS A 81 4.50 -1.22 0.62
N GLY A 82 4.54 -1.77 -0.60
CA GLY A 82 3.82 -1.18 -1.73
C GLY A 82 2.30 -1.10 -1.50
N GLY A 83 1.71 -2.14 -0.90
CA GLY A 83 0.31 -2.11 -0.50
C GLY A 83 -0.06 -1.01 0.50
N VAL A 84 0.88 -0.57 1.35
CA VAL A 84 0.65 0.57 2.26
C VAL A 84 0.58 1.88 1.48
N VAL A 85 1.48 2.08 0.51
CA VAL A 85 1.47 3.23 -0.41
C VAL A 85 0.14 3.27 -1.18
N ALA A 86 -0.30 2.15 -1.74
CA ALA A 86 -1.56 2.07 -2.47
C ALA A 86 -2.79 2.38 -1.58
N ALA A 87 -2.83 1.84 -0.36
CA ALA A 87 -3.92 2.08 0.58
C ALA A 87 -4.03 3.55 1.02
N VAL A 88 -2.90 4.22 1.25
CA VAL A 88 -2.89 5.65 1.56
C VAL A 88 -3.25 6.49 0.34
N ALA A 89 -2.77 6.13 -0.85
CA ALA A 89 -3.14 6.80 -2.10
C ALA A 89 -4.66 6.73 -2.35
N GLU A 90 -5.26 5.56 -2.14
CA GLU A 90 -6.71 5.38 -2.18
C GLU A 90 -7.42 6.32 -1.20
N ALA A 91 -7.02 6.31 0.08
CA ALA A 91 -7.71 7.10 1.10
C ALA A 91 -7.61 8.61 0.85
N VAL A 92 -6.43 9.10 0.46
CA VAL A 92 -6.20 10.51 0.10
C VAL A 92 -6.99 10.88 -1.16
N GLY A 93 -6.94 10.06 -2.20
CA GLY A 93 -7.70 10.28 -3.44
C GLY A 93 -9.20 10.33 -3.21
N MET A 94 -9.73 9.40 -2.42
CA MET A 94 -11.15 9.36 -2.03
C MET A 94 -11.53 10.57 -1.18
N ALA A 95 -10.68 11.00 -0.24
CA ALA A 95 -10.93 12.21 0.55
C ALA A 95 -10.98 13.48 -0.33
N CYS A 96 -10.06 13.61 -1.29
CA CYS A 96 -10.08 14.69 -2.28
C CYS A 96 -11.34 14.65 -3.14
N ALA A 97 -11.72 13.47 -3.64
CA ALA A 97 -12.93 13.28 -4.44
C ALA A 97 -14.20 13.66 -3.65
N ARG A 98 -14.29 13.25 -2.38
CA ARG A 98 -15.37 13.66 -1.45
C ARG A 98 -15.43 15.17 -1.27
N ALA A 99 -14.29 15.81 -1.03
CA ALA A 99 -14.25 17.26 -0.86
C ALA A 99 -14.71 18.04 -2.10
N ALA A 100 -14.55 17.48 -3.31
CA ALA A 100 -15.01 18.08 -4.56
C ALA A 100 -16.47 17.73 -4.91
N ALA A 101 -16.91 16.49 -4.65
CA ALA A 101 -18.22 16.00 -5.06
C ALA A 101 -19.34 16.26 -4.04
N GLY A 102 -18.99 16.58 -2.79
CA GLY A 102 -19.92 16.72 -1.67
C GLY A 102 -20.42 15.36 -1.17
N ASP A 103 -21.66 15.32 -0.65
CA ASP A 103 -22.25 14.16 0.02
C ASP A 103 -22.80 13.09 -0.94
N LYS A 104 -22.23 12.97 -2.14
CA LYS A 104 -22.63 11.95 -3.11
C LYS A 104 -22.02 10.61 -2.75
N GLU A 105 -22.78 9.54 -2.95
CA GLU A 105 -22.23 8.20 -2.90
C GLU A 105 -21.15 8.03 -3.97
N MET A 106 -20.06 7.38 -3.58
CA MET A 106 -18.92 7.14 -4.46
C MET A 106 -18.18 5.88 -4.02
N PHE A 107 -17.57 5.24 -5.01
CA PHE A 107 -16.71 4.09 -4.85
C PHE A 107 -15.45 4.27 -5.69
N LEU A 108 -14.36 3.64 -5.28
CA LEU A 108 -13.14 3.59 -6.07
C LEU A 108 -13.34 2.62 -7.24
N GLY A 109 -13.36 3.14 -8.47
CA GLY A 109 -13.47 2.30 -9.67
C GLY A 109 -12.14 1.65 -10.06
N GLU A 110 -11.05 2.41 -10.00
CA GLU A 110 -9.71 1.96 -10.37
C GLU A 110 -8.66 2.74 -9.57
N LEU A 111 -7.58 2.06 -9.18
CA LEU A 111 -6.36 2.66 -8.64
C LEU A 111 -5.16 2.11 -9.40
N SER A 112 -4.32 3.01 -9.89
CA SER A 112 -3.02 2.69 -10.48
C SER A 112 -1.92 3.34 -9.67
N THR A 113 -0.88 2.57 -9.32
CA THR A 113 0.24 3.05 -8.50
C THR A 113 1.55 2.60 -9.14
N ALA A 114 2.43 3.57 -9.40
CA ALA A 114 3.78 3.31 -9.88
C ALA A 114 4.80 3.50 -8.75
N TYR A 115 5.61 2.47 -8.48
CA TYR A 115 6.64 2.50 -7.45
C TYR A 115 7.98 2.90 -8.06
N LEU A 116 8.37 4.17 -7.91
CA LEU A 116 9.58 4.73 -8.52
C LEU A 116 10.85 4.50 -7.69
N ALA A 117 10.71 4.50 -6.36
CA ALA A 117 11.83 4.32 -5.44
C ALA A 117 11.36 3.65 -4.14
N ALA A 118 12.28 2.93 -3.50
CA ALA A 118 12.04 2.36 -2.18
C ALA A 118 12.30 3.41 -1.09
N ALA A 119 11.42 3.49 -0.09
CA ALA A 119 11.55 4.42 1.03
C ALA A 119 11.90 3.67 2.33
N ARG A 120 12.85 4.22 3.10
CA ARG A 120 13.20 3.77 4.47
C ARG A 120 13.00 4.85 5.53
N CYS A 121 12.43 5.98 5.13
CA CYS A 121 12.14 7.13 5.96
C CYS A 121 10.69 7.56 5.70
N ASP A 122 10.16 8.40 6.58
CA ASP A 122 8.80 8.93 6.48
C ASP A 122 8.52 9.53 5.10
N VAL A 123 7.31 9.26 4.58
CA VAL A 123 6.89 9.62 3.23
C VAL A 123 5.71 10.57 3.31
N ILE A 124 5.71 11.61 2.47
CA ILE A 124 4.64 12.61 2.39
C ILE A 124 3.83 12.39 1.11
N PHE A 125 2.51 12.34 1.24
CA PHE A 125 1.53 12.35 0.15
C PHE A 125 0.90 13.74 0.05
N PHE A 126 0.62 14.21 -1.17
CA PHE A 126 0.07 15.53 -1.49
C PHE A 126 -1.16 15.46 -2.38
#